data_AF-A0A7J7T903-F1
#
_entry.id   AF-A0A7J7T903-F1
#
_cell.length_a   1.000
_cell.length_b   1.000
_cell.length_c   1.000
_cell.angle_alpha   90.00
_cell.angle_beta   90.00
_cell.angle_gamma   90.00
#
_symmetry.space_group_name_H-M   'P 1'
#
loop_
_entity.id
_entity.type
_entity.pdbx_description
1 polymer ?
#
loop_
_entity_poly.entity_id
_entity_poly.type
_entity_poly.pdbx_seq_one_letter_code
_entity_poly.pdbx_strand_id
1 'polypeptide(L)'
;MASYLIAGERLVRALAPGGELEPEQLPRKLRAELEAAVEKKHKGGDRPRGPARLVPFRLVRDLHQHLRERDSTLYLHELLEGSEIYLPEVVKPPRNPELVARLEKIKIQLANDEYKRITRNVTCQDSRHGGILSDLGKEVRSVKAVVITIFNFIVTVAAAFVCTYLGSQYIFTEMASRILAAVIVASVVGLAELYVMVRVMEGELGEI
;
A
#
# COMPACT_ATOMS: atom_id res chain seq x y z
N MET A 1 6.03 -9.46 19.85
CA MET A 1 7.00 -9.74 20.94
C MET A 1 7.88 -10.90 20.50
N ALA A 2 9.20 -10.74 20.51
CA ALA A 2 10.11 -11.83 20.13
C ALA A 2 9.98 -12.97 21.15
N SER A 3 9.63 -14.17 20.68
CA SER A 3 9.41 -15.35 21.54
C SER A 3 10.70 -16.11 21.85
N TYR A 4 11.75 -15.91 21.05
CA TYR A 4 13.01 -16.65 21.13
C TYR A 4 14.23 -15.72 21.02
N LEU A 5 15.30 -16.14 21.68
CA LEU A 5 16.64 -15.55 21.66
C LEU A 5 17.61 -16.58 21.09
N ILE A 6 18.64 -16.13 20.40
CA ILE A 6 19.76 -16.97 19.99
C ILE A 6 20.81 -16.92 21.09
N ALA A 7 21.13 -18.08 21.65
CA ALA A 7 22.13 -18.19 22.71
C ALA A 7 23.52 -17.85 22.19
N GLY A 8 24.15 -16.83 22.79
CA GLY A 8 25.57 -16.53 22.61
C GLY A 8 26.48 -17.61 23.19
N GLU A 9 27.75 -17.62 22.80
CA GLU A 9 28.73 -18.61 23.27
C GLU A 9 28.97 -18.56 24.79
N ARG A 10 28.82 -17.38 25.40
CA ARG A 10 28.97 -17.20 26.86
C ARG A 10 27.84 -17.89 27.63
N LEU A 11 26.58 -17.72 27.21
CA LEU A 11 25.43 -18.41 27.80
C LEU A 11 25.57 -19.94 27.73
N VAL A 12 26.07 -20.45 26.61
CA VAL A 12 26.27 -21.90 26.42
C VAL A 12 27.37 -22.42 27.34
N ARG A 13 28.49 -21.70 27.45
CA ARG A 13 29.58 -22.07 28.36
C ARG A 13 29.16 -22.00 29.82
N ALA A 14 28.34 -21.01 30.18
CA ALA A 14 27.83 -20.87 31.54
C ALA A 14 26.91 -22.04 31.93
N LEU A 15 26.17 -22.62 30.98
CA LEU A 15 25.27 -23.77 31.19
C LEU A 15 25.97 -25.14 31.10
N ALA A 16 27.23 -25.20 30.65
CA ALA A 16 27.99 -26.45 30.58
C ALA A 16 28.33 -26.97 31.99
N PRO A 17 28.55 -28.29 32.18
CA PRO A 17 29.02 -28.84 33.45
C PRO A 17 30.36 -28.19 33.85
N GLY A 18 30.45 -27.63 35.06
CA GLY A 18 31.56 -26.78 35.53
C GLY A 18 31.51 -25.30 35.12
N GLY A 19 30.42 -24.83 34.51
CA GLY A 19 30.23 -23.43 34.10
C GLY A 19 29.82 -22.47 35.22
N GLU A 20 29.76 -21.18 34.90
CA GLU A 20 29.43 -20.09 35.84
C GLU A 20 28.08 -20.26 36.57
N LEU A 21 27.15 -21.05 36.02
CA LEU A 21 25.83 -21.30 36.60
C LEU A 21 25.75 -22.55 37.51
N GLU A 22 26.79 -23.37 37.58
CA GLU A 22 26.86 -24.51 38.51
C GLU A 22 26.82 -24.13 40.01
N PRO A 23 27.57 -23.12 40.50
CA PRO A 23 27.56 -22.77 41.93
C PRO A 23 26.20 -22.21 42.40
N GLU A 24 25.37 -21.71 41.48
CA GLU A 24 24.09 -21.05 41.78
C GLU A 24 22.93 -22.02 42.10
N GLN A 25 23.15 -23.35 42.00
CA GLN A 25 22.16 -24.41 42.29
C GLN A 25 20.76 -24.11 41.72
N LEU A 26 20.70 -23.88 40.41
CA LEU A 26 19.42 -23.65 39.71
C LEU A 26 18.43 -24.80 39.96
N PRO A 27 17.11 -24.52 39.96
CA PRO A 27 16.10 -25.57 40.02
C PRO A 27 16.34 -26.58 38.90
N ARG A 28 16.39 -27.87 39.24
CA ARG A 28 16.70 -28.97 38.30
C ARG A 28 15.82 -28.94 37.04
N LYS A 29 14.55 -28.50 37.18
CA LYS A 29 13.62 -28.33 36.07
C LYS A 29 14.05 -27.24 35.10
N LEU A 30 14.42 -26.06 35.61
CA LEU A 30 14.82 -24.91 34.80
C LEU A 30 16.16 -25.16 34.09
N ARG A 31 17.10 -25.81 34.79
CA ARG A 31 18.39 -26.22 34.19
C ARG A 31 18.19 -27.22 33.05
N ALA A 32 17.38 -28.26 33.25
CA ALA A 32 17.09 -29.25 32.22
C ALA A 32 16.40 -28.62 30.98
N GLU A 33 15.50 -27.66 31.18
CA GLU A 33 14.82 -26.96 30.08
C GLU A 33 15.77 -26.03 29.29
N LEU A 34 16.71 -25.37 29.97
CA LEU A 34 17.74 -24.55 29.34
C LEU A 34 18.75 -25.40 28.56
N GLU A 35 19.26 -26.47 29.15
CA GLU A 35 20.17 -27.42 28.49
C GLU A 35 19.50 -28.04 27.25
N ALA A 36 18.25 -28.48 27.37
CA ALA A 36 17.49 -29.03 26.25
C ALA A 36 17.23 -27.99 25.14
N ALA A 37 17.05 -26.70 25.48
CA ALA A 37 16.89 -25.63 24.50
C ALA A 37 18.21 -25.31 23.78
N VAL A 38 19.34 -25.39 24.49
CA VAL A 38 20.69 -25.14 23.96
C VAL A 38 21.18 -26.29 23.08
N GLU A 39 20.84 -27.54 23.42
CA GLU A 39 21.18 -28.72 22.62
C GLU A 39 20.40 -28.80 21.30
N LYS A 40 19.16 -28.31 21.27
CA LYS A 40 18.34 -28.26 20.07
C LYS A 40 18.89 -27.22 19.09
N LYS A 41 19.75 -27.68 18.18
CA LYS A 41 20.17 -26.90 17.00
C LYS A 41 18.98 -26.71 16.07
N HIS A 42 18.51 -25.46 15.94
CA HIS A 42 17.45 -25.16 14.99
C HIS A 42 18.06 -24.99 13.59
N LYS A 43 17.57 -25.78 12.63
CA LYS A 43 17.82 -25.57 11.19
C LYS A 43 16.91 -24.43 10.71
N GLY A 44 17.17 -23.22 11.20
CA GLY A 44 16.51 -22.03 10.70
C GLY A 44 16.97 -21.75 9.27
N GLY A 45 16.02 -21.54 8.36
CA GLY A 45 16.29 -21.27 6.95
C GLY A 45 17.31 -20.15 6.74
N ASP A 46 18.16 -20.37 5.74
CA ASP A 46 19.02 -19.42 5.02
C ASP A 46 19.67 -18.28 5.83
N ARG A 47 20.24 -18.60 7.01
CA ARG A 47 21.13 -17.67 7.71
C ARG A 47 22.59 -17.82 7.24
N PRO A 48 23.31 -16.71 7.04
CA PRO A 48 24.76 -16.74 6.78
C PRO A 48 25.60 -17.18 7.99
N ARG A 49 24.99 -17.33 9.19
CA ARG A 49 25.70 -17.55 10.46
C ARG A 49 25.22 -18.80 11.20
N GLY A 50 25.60 -19.96 10.68
CA GLY A 50 25.68 -21.24 11.42
C GLY A 50 24.41 -21.79 12.07
N PRO A 51 24.49 -22.94 12.76
CA PRO A 51 23.36 -23.52 13.49
C PRO A 51 23.03 -22.68 14.72
N ALA A 52 21.89 -21.97 14.68
CA ALA A 52 21.43 -21.16 15.79
C ALA A 52 20.82 -22.02 16.92
N ARG A 53 21.21 -21.75 18.16
CA ARG A 53 20.66 -22.36 19.38
C ARG A 53 19.56 -21.44 19.91
N LEU A 54 18.30 -21.88 19.88
CA LEU A 54 17.16 -21.05 20.22
C LEU A 54 16.73 -21.26 21.67
N VAL A 55 16.75 -20.20 22.46
CA VAL A 55 16.31 -20.18 23.85
C VAL A 55 15.03 -19.35 23.97
N PRO A 56 13.92 -19.90 24.49
CA PRO A 56 12.71 -19.14 24.75
C PRO A 56 12.96 -17.99 25.74
N PHE A 57 12.41 -16.80 25.48
CA PHE A 57 12.58 -15.64 26.36
C PHE A 57 12.01 -15.87 27.77
N ARG A 58 11.03 -16.76 27.92
CA ARG A 58 10.46 -17.16 29.22
C ARG A 58 11.53 -17.74 30.15
N LEU A 59 12.38 -18.63 29.64
CA LEU A 59 13.43 -19.27 30.45
C LEU A 59 14.50 -18.28 30.90
N VAL A 60 14.84 -17.31 30.04
CA VAL A 60 15.80 -16.25 30.37
C VAL A 60 15.25 -15.35 31.48
N ARG A 61 13.96 -15.03 31.43
CA ARG A 61 13.29 -14.26 32.49
C ARG A 61 13.25 -15.02 33.81
N ASP A 62 12.94 -16.32 33.76
CA ASP A 62 12.87 -17.15 34.96
C ASP A 62 14.27 -17.32 35.58
N LEU A 63 15.33 -17.44 34.75
CA LEU A 63 16.73 -17.40 35.21
C LEU A 63 17.10 -16.06 35.85
N HIS A 64 16.68 -14.94 35.27
CA HIS A 64 16.92 -13.62 35.86
C HIS A 64 16.26 -13.46 37.22
N GLN A 65 15.04 -13.95 37.38
CA GLN A 65 14.33 -13.91 38.66
C GLN A 65 15.08 -14.72 39.73
N HIS A 66 15.57 -15.92 39.40
CA HIS A 66 16.33 -16.74 40.34
C HIS A 66 17.66 -16.11 40.76
N LEU A 67 18.40 -15.50 39.82
CA LEU A 67 19.65 -14.80 40.13
C LEU A 67 19.41 -13.59 41.05
N ARG A 68 18.26 -12.91 40.87
CA ARG A 68 17.89 -11.77 41.70
C ARG A 68 17.45 -12.18 43.11
N GLU A 69 16.75 -13.30 43.24
CA GLU A 69 16.32 -13.83 44.56
C GLU A 69 17.50 -14.33 45.40
N ARG A 70 18.62 -14.70 44.77
CA ARG A 70 19.82 -15.19 45.46
C ARG A 70 20.91 -14.14 45.67
N ASP A 71 20.68 -12.89 45.26
CA ASP A 71 21.70 -11.82 45.24
C ASP A 71 23.01 -12.30 44.59
N SER A 72 22.89 -13.02 43.48
CA SER A 72 24.02 -13.57 42.73
C SER A 72 24.90 -12.44 42.18
N THR A 73 26.22 -12.68 42.13
CA THR A 73 27.20 -11.75 41.55
C THR A 73 27.17 -11.72 40.02
N LEU A 74 26.47 -12.66 39.40
CA LEU A 74 26.36 -12.81 37.95
C LEU A 74 25.22 -11.97 37.39
N TYR A 75 25.55 -11.02 36.53
CA TYR A 75 24.55 -10.21 35.87
C TYR A 75 24.02 -10.86 34.58
N LEU A 76 22.72 -10.73 34.35
CA LEU A 76 22.08 -11.29 33.15
C LEU A 76 22.66 -10.74 31.85
N HIS A 77 22.96 -9.44 31.80
CA HIS A 77 23.49 -8.80 30.59
C HIS A 77 24.87 -9.35 30.19
N GLU A 78 25.66 -9.78 31.17
CA GLU A 78 26.94 -10.46 30.94
C GLU A 78 26.73 -11.87 30.36
N LEU A 79 25.79 -12.64 30.91
CA LEU A 79 25.45 -13.96 30.39
C LEU A 79 24.87 -13.90 28.97
N LEU A 80 24.15 -12.83 28.64
CA LEU A 80 23.55 -12.59 27.33
C LEU A 80 24.51 -11.92 26.34
N GLU A 81 25.77 -11.68 26.72
CA GLU A 81 26.77 -11.12 25.82
C GLU A 81 26.98 -12.03 24.60
N GLY A 82 26.83 -11.44 23.40
CA GLY A 82 26.87 -12.19 22.13
C GLY A 82 25.58 -12.95 21.78
N SER A 83 24.50 -12.76 22.53
CA SER A 83 23.18 -13.29 22.17
C SER A 83 22.42 -12.32 21.26
N GLU A 84 21.73 -12.86 20.26
CA GLU A 84 20.94 -12.07 19.30
C GLU A 84 19.44 -12.37 19.42
N ILE A 85 18.58 -11.41 19.09
CA ILE A 85 17.13 -11.63 19.07
C ILE A 85 16.77 -12.48 17.84
N TYR A 86 16.02 -13.58 18.04
CA TYR A 86 15.52 -14.36 16.91
C TYR A 86 14.30 -13.68 16.30
N LEU A 87 14.47 -13.15 15.08
CA LEU A 87 13.37 -12.69 14.25
C LEU A 87 13.03 -13.79 13.23
N PRO A 88 11.85 -14.45 13.34
CA PRO A 88 11.44 -15.43 12.35
C PRO A 88 11.27 -14.73 11.00
N GLU A 89 11.91 -15.25 9.97
CA GLU A 89 11.74 -14.71 8.63
C GLU A 89 10.33 -15.06 8.13
N VAL A 90 9.61 -14.04 7.67
CA VAL A 90 8.27 -14.23 7.11
C VAL A 90 8.43 -14.95 5.77
N VAL A 91 7.96 -16.19 5.72
CA VAL A 91 7.94 -16.96 4.47
C VAL A 91 7.05 -16.22 3.48
N LYS A 92 7.67 -15.66 2.43
CA LYS A 92 6.93 -15.01 1.35
C LYS A 92 6.25 -16.09 0.51
N PRO A 93 4.94 -16.00 0.25
CA PRO A 93 4.26 -16.97 -0.59
C PRO A 93 4.88 -16.99 -2.00
N PRO A 94 4.89 -18.14 -2.68
CA PRO A 94 5.42 -18.25 -4.04
C PRO A 94 4.64 -17.32 -4.98
N ARG A 95 5.36 -16.57 -5.82
CA ARG A 95 4.74 -15.64 -6.76
C ARG A 95 4.04 -16.42 -7.88
N ASN A 96 2.81 -16.00 -8.20
CA ASN A 96 2.06 -16.55 -9.34
C ASN A 96 2.82 -16.23 -10.66
N PRO A 97 3.12 -17.24 -11.51
CA PRO A 97 3.87 -17.04 -12.75
C PRO A 97 3.19 -16.06 -13.73
N GLU A 98 1.86 -16.02 -13.76
CA GLU A 98 1.13 -15.09 -14.62
C GLU A 98 1.37 -13.62 -14.20
N LEU A 99 1.43 -13.36 -12.90
CA LEU A 99 1.68 -12.02 -12.37
C LEU A 99 3.12 -11.59 -12.66
N VAL A 100 4.08 -12.51 -12.57
CA VAL A 100 5.49 -12.23 -12.92
C VAL A 100 5.60 -11.88 -14.40
N ALA A 101 4.99 -12.66 -15.29
CA ALA A 101 4.99 -12.38 -16.72
C ALA A 101 4.33 -11.03 -17.06
N ARG A 102 3.25 -10.65 -16.36
CA ARG A 102 2.63 -9.32 -16.51
C ARG A 102 3.55 -8.21 -16.03
N LEU A 103 4.21 -8.38 -14.89
CA LEU A 103 5.15 -7.40 -14.35
C LEU A 103 6.36 -7.21 -15.28
N GLU A 104 6.89 -8.28 -15.86
CA GLU A 104 7.97 -8.21 -16.84
C GLU A 104 7.54 -7.44 -18.09
N LYS A 105 6.33 -7.71 -18.61
CA LYS A 105 5.75 -6.95 -19.72
C LYS A 105 5.64 -5.46 -19.40
N ILE A 106 5.09 -5.11 -18.23
CA ILE A 106 4.94 -3.71 -17.79
C ILE A 106 6.32 -3.05 -17.62
N LYS A 107 7.30 -3.76 -17.06
CA LYS A 107 8.67 -3.26 -16.88
C LYS A 107 9.32 -2.95 -18.23
N ILE A 108 9.16 -3.84 -19.21
CA ILE A 108 9.66 -3.62 -20.58
C ILE A 108 8.96 -2.42 -21.22
N GLN A 109 7.63 -2.29 -21.07
CA GLN A 109 6.87 -1.15 -21.59
C GLN A 109 7.35 0.18 -21.00
N LEU A 110 7.47 0.26 -19.67
CA LEU A 110 7.96 1.46 -18.99
C LEU A 110 9.38 1.82 -19.41
N ALA A 111 10.27 0.84 -19.51
CA ALA A 111 11.64 1.06 -19.98
C ALA A 111 11.69 1.56 -21.43
N ASN A 112 10.82 1.04 -22.30
CA ASN A 112 10.71 1.50 -23.69
C ASN A 112 10.15 2.92 -23.78
N ASP A 113 9.15 3.25 -22.97
CA ASP A 113 8.56 4.59 -22.94
C ASP A 113 9.57 5.62 -22.40
N GLU A 114 10.35 5.25 -21.38
CA GLU A 114 11.46 6.05 -20.87
C GLU A 114 12.56 6.22 -21.91
N TYR A 115 12.95 5.15 -22.60
CA TYR A 115 13.92 5.23 -23.70
C TYR A 115 13.45 6.18 -24.81
N LYS A 116 12.19 6.09 -25.23
CA LYS A 116 11.60 7.01 -26.23
C LYS A 116 11.60 8.45 -25.72
N ARG A 117 11.26 8.68 -24.45
CA ARG A 117 11.30 10.02 -23.83
C ARG A 117 12.70 10.63 -23.88
N ILE A 118 13.73 9.85 -23.54
CA ILE A 118 15.13 10.31 -23.52
C ILE A 118 15.64 10.56 -24.95
N THR A 119 15.30 9.68 -25.89
CA THR A 119 15.76 9.77 -27.29
C THR A 119 14.92 10.69 -28.17
N ARG A 120 13.82 11.25 -27.66
CA ARG A 120 12.89 12.14 -28.38
C ARG A 120 13.58 13.32 -29.08
N ASN A 121 14.64 13.85 -28.48
CA ASN A 121 15.35 15.02 -29.01
C ASN A 121 16.42 14.67 -30.07
N VAL A 122 16.78 13.39 -30.19
CA VAL A 122 17.80 12.91 -31.14
C VAL A 122 17.15 12.48 -32.45
N THR A 123 15.92 11.97 -32.41
CA THR A 123 15.16 11.57 -33.60
C THR A 123 14.35 12.74 -34.14
N CYS A 124 14.92 13.52 -35.06
CA CYS A 124 14.22 14.61 -35.76
C CYS A 124 13.02 14.17 -36.63
N GLN A 125 12.73 12.86 -36.70
CA GLN A 125 11.67 12.28 -37.54
C GLN A 125 10.29 12.21 -36.85
N ASP A 126 10.21 12.22 -35.52
CA ASP A 126 8.96 11.97 -34.77
C ASP A 126 8.14 13.25 -34.48
N SER A 127 8.73 14.42 -34.74
CA SER A 127 8.12 15.74 -34.50
C SER A 127 6.87 16.02 -35.35
N ARG A 128 6.58 15.21 -36.37
CA ARG A 128 5.40 15.42 -37.25
C ARG A 128 4.17 14.61 -36.86
N HIS A 129 4.27 13.56 -36.03
CA HIS A 129 3.13 12.68 -35.73
C HIS A 129 3.02 12.25 -34.25
N GLY A 130 4.11 12.25 -33.47
CA GLY A 130 4.11 11.71 -32.10
C GLY A 130 3.62 12.66 -30.99
N GLY A 131 3.52 13.97 -31.25
CA GLY A 131 3.10 14.96 -30.25
C GLY A 131 1.61 14.88 -29.87
N ILE A 132 0.75 14.48 -30.80
CA ILE A 132 -0.71 14.50 -30.66
C ILE A 132 -1.20 13.41 -29.68
N LEU A 133 -0.59 12.22 -29.67
CA LEU A 133 -1.04 11.10 -28.82
C LEU A 133 -0.71 11.29 -27.34
N SER A 134 0.43 11.91 -27.02
CA SER A 134 0.80 12.24 -25.64
C SER A 134 -0.03 13.39 -25.07
N ASP A 135 -0.45 14.31 -25.93
CA ASP A 135 -1.37 15.38 -25.55
C ASP A 135 -2.78 14.82 -25.39
N LEU A 136 -3.23 13.98 -26.32
CA LEU A 136 -4.50 13.26 -26.25
C LEU A 136 -4.66 12.49 -24.94
N GLY A 137 -3.63 11.86 -24.39
CA GLY A 137 -3.71 11.13 -23.11
C GLY A 137 -3.96 12.03 -21.89
N LYS A 138 -3.51 13.28 -21.93
CA LYS A 138 -3.85 14.30 -20.93
C LYS A 138 -5.18 14.97 -21.25
N GLU A 139 -5.47 15.16 -22.54
CA GLU A 139 -6.72 15.65 -23.08
C GLU A 139 -7.89 14.70 -22.78
N VAL A 140 -7.77 13.37 -22.85
CA VAL A 140 -8.89 12.47 -22.52
C VAL A 140 -9.33 12.61 -21.06
N ARG A 141 -8.45 13.06 -20.16
CA ARG A 141 -8.83 13.31 -18.77
C ARG A 141 -9.61 14.61 -18.61
N SER A 142 -9.24 15.68 -19.32
CA SER A 142 -9.96 16.95 -19.32
C SER A 142 -11.24 16.90 -20.19
N VAL A 143 -11.17 16.26 -21.36
CA VAL A 143 -12.29 16.02 -22.29
C VAL A 143 -13.37 15.18 -21.62
N LYS A 144 -13.03 14.18 -20.80
CA LYS A 144 -14.05 13.39 -20.10
C LYS A 144 -14.93 14.26 -19.20
N ALA A 145 -14.35 15.22 -18.47
CA ALA A 145 -15.11 16.12 -17.62
C ALA A 145 -16.00 17.06 -18.46
N VAL A 146 -15.43 17.70 -19.49
CA VAL A 146 -16.16 18.61 -20.38
C VAL A 146 -17.32 17.89 -21.10
N VAL A 147 -17.10 16.66 -21.58
CA VAL A 147 -18.14 15.85 -22.23
C VAL A 147 -19.27 15.51 -21.29
N ILE A 148 -18.97 15.16 -20.04
CA ILE A 148 -20.00 14.88 -19.02
C ILE A 148 -20.84 16.13 -18.73
N THR A 149 -20.19 17.30 -18.64
CA THR A 149 -20.89 18.58 -18.37
C THR A 149 -21.78 18.99 -19.53
N ILE A 150 -21.31 18.90 -20.77
CA ILE A 150 -22.12 19.19 -21.98
C ILE A 150 -23.30 18.23 -22.08
N PHE A 151 -23.07 16.95 -21.79
CA PHE A 151 -24.14 15.95 -21.79
C PHE A 151 -25.20 16.28 -20.73
N ASN A 152 -24.79 16.64 -19.51
CA ASN A 152 -25.71 17.04 -18.46
C ASN A 152 -26.57 18.24 -18.91
N PHE A 153 -25.95 19.29 -19.47
CA PHE A 153 -26.65 20.45 -20.02
C PHE A 153 -27.72 20.08 -21.06
N ILE A 154 -27.38 19.23 -22.03
CA ILE A 154 -28.32 18.80 -23.07
C ILE A 154 -29.48 18.03 -22.44
N VAL A 155 -29.20 17.15 -21.47
CA VAL A 155 -30.22 16.38 -20.76
C VAL A 155 -31.14 17.31 -19.96
N THR A 156 -30.64 18.31 -19.23
CA THR A 156 -31.50 19.23 -18.47
C THR A 156 -32.38 20.09 -19.37
N VAL A 157 -31.83 20.64 -20.46
CA VAL A 157 -32.60 21.46 -21.42
C VAL A 157 -33.66 20.61 -22.13
N ALA A 158 -33.31 19.41 -22.57
CA ALA A 158 -34.26 18.49 -23.21
C ALA A 158 -35.36 18.04 -22.23
N ALA A 159 -35.00 17.73 -20.99
CA ALA A 159 -35.96 17.37 -19.95
C ALA A 159 -36.91 18.52 -19.64
N ALA A 160 -36.42 19.76 -19.52
CA ALA A 160 -37.24 20.94 -19.31
C ALA A 160 -38.22 21.17 -20.48
N PHE A 161 -37.74 21.04 -21.72
CA PHE A 161 -38.57 21.16 -22.92
C PHE A 161 -39.70 20.11 -22.94
N VAL A 162 -39.37 18.84 -22.75
CA VAL A 162 -40.36 17.74 -22.76
C VAL A 162 -41.34 17.88 -21.60
N CYS A 163 -40.86 18.24 -20.41
CA CYS A 163 -41.67 18.46 -19.23
C CYS A 163 -42.68 19.61 -19.43
N THR A 164 -42.24 20.75 -19.96
CA THR A 164 -43.13 21.87 -20.24
C THR A 164 -44.07 21.58 -21.40
N TYR A 165 -43.62 20.87 -22.43
CA TYR A 165 -44.48 20.49 -23.56
C TYR A 165 -45.62 19.55 -23.12
N LEU A 166 -45.32 18.53 -22.31
CA LEU A 166 -46.31 17.63 -21.72
C LEU A 166 -47.20 18.35 -20.70
N GLY A 167 -46.62 19.17 -19.83
CA GLY A 167 -47.37 19.94 -18.82
C GLY A 167 -48.29 20.99 -19.45
N SER A 168 -47.88 21.60 -20.56
CA SER A 168 -48.67 22.57 -21.30
C SER A 168 -49.91 21.97 -21.95
N GLN A 169 -50.02 20.64 -22.05
CA GLN A 169 -51.25 20.00 -22.55
C GLN A 169 -52.46 20.28 -21.64
N TYR A 170 -52.23 20.54 -20.36
CA TYR A 170 -53.27 20.82 -19.38
C TYR A 170 -53.73 22.28 -19.38
N ILE A 171 -52.92 23.21 -19.90
CA ILE A 171 -53.19 24.66 -19.86
C ILE A 171 -53.59 25.20 -21.24
N PHE A 172 -52.98 24.71 -22.32
CA PHE A 172 -53.23 25.20 -23.68
C PHE A 172 -53.72 24.06 -24.59
N THR A 173 -54.74 24.31 -25.39
CA THR A 173 -55.32 23.33 -26.34
C THR A 173 -54.60 23.31 -27.70
N GLU A 174 -54.05 24.45 -28.11
CA GLU A 174 -53.37 24.64 -29.40
C GLU A 174 -51.94 24.11 -29.41
N MET A 175 -51.55 23.40 -30.47
CA MET A 175 -50.21 22.80 -30.58
C MET A 175 -49.10 23.85 -30.69
N ALA A 176 -49.37 24.97 -31.36
CA ALA A 176 -48.40 26.04 -31.55
C ALA A 176 -48.05 26.74 -30.22
N SER A 177 -49.03 26.99 -29.35
CA SER A 177 -48.79 27.65 -28.06
C SER A 177 -48.06 26.74 -27.07
N ARG A 178 -48.30 25.41 -27.13
CA ARG A 178 -47.56 24.42 -26.33
C ARG A 178 -46.07 24.40 -26.67
N ILE A 179 -45.73 24.40 -27.96
CA ILE A 179 -44.34 24.44 -28.42
C ILE A 179 -43.71 25.77 -28.02
N LEU A 180 -44.41 26.88 -28.23
CA LEU A 180 -43.90 28.22 -27.86
C LEU A 180 -43.60 28.32 -26.36
N ALA A 181 -44.52 27.85 -25.51
CA ALA A 181 -44.32 27.84 -24.05
C ALA A 181 -43.14 26.95 -23.65
N ALA A 182 -43.01 25.76 -24.24
CA ALA A 182 -41.90 24.85 -23.98
C ALA A 182 -40.55 25.44 -24.38
N VAL A 183 -40.47 26.12 -25.53
CA VAL A 183 -39.24 26.81 -25.98
C VAL A 183 -38.86 27.95 -25.04
N ILE A 184 -39.83 28.75 -24.58
CA ILE A 184 -39.55 29.87 -23.65
C ILE A 184 -38.98 29.33 -22.34
N VAL A 185 -39.61 28.32 -21.74
CA VAL A 185 -39.14 27.74 -20.48
C VAL A 185 -37.79 27.05 -20.65
N ALA A 186 -37.61 26.26 -21.71
CA ALA A 186 -36.32 25.62 -22.01
C ALA A 186 -35.19 26.64 -22.22
N SER A 187 -35.49 27.80 -22.82
CA SER A 187 -34.52 28.88 -23.01
C SER A 187 -34.07 29.50 -21.68
N VAL A 188 -35.01 29.75 -20.75
CA VAL A 188 -34.68 30.27 -19.42
C VAL A 188 -33.84 29.27 -18.62
N VAL A 189 -34.21 27.99 -18.65
CA VAL A 189 -33.44 26.92 -17.98
C VAL A 189 -32.06 26.76 -18.60
N GLY A 190 -31.95 26.79 -19.93
CA GLY A 190 -30.68 26.73 -20.62
C GLY A 190 -29.75 27.90 -20.28
N LEU A 191 -30.26 29.12 -20.15
CA LEU A 191 -29.46 30.25 -19.70
C LEU A 191 -28.99 30.11 -18.24
N ALA A 192 -29.84 29.57 -17.36
CA ALA A 192 -29.47 29.33 -15.97
C ALA A 192 -28.37 28.27 -15.83
N GLU A 193 -28.51 27.13 -16.54
CA GLU A 193 -27.49 26.07 -16.60
C GLU A 193 -26.19 26.56 -17.22
N LEU A 194 -26.26 27.33 -18.31
CA LEU A 194 -25.08 27.92 -18.96
C LEU A 194 -24.31 28.85 -18.01
N TYR A 195 -25.03 29.68 -17.24
CA TYR A 195 -24.43 30.55 -16.24
C TYR A 195 -23.71 29.74 -15.15
N VAL A 196 -24.35 28.68 -14.64
CA VAL A 196 -23.73 27.78 -13.64
C VAL A 196 -22.48 27.12 -14.20
N MET A 197 -22.53 26.62 -15.44
CA MET A 197 -21.38 26.00 -16.10
C MET A 197 -20.19 26.97 -16.23
N VAL A 198 -20.45 28.20 -16.69
CA VAL A 198 -19.41 29.24 -16.80
C VAL A 198 -18.81 29.56 -15.43
N ARG A 199 -19.65 29.69 -14.39
CA ARG A 199 -19.17 29.97 -13.02
C ARG A 199 -18.36 28.82 -12.43
N VAL A 200 -18.71 27.57 -12.73
CA VAL A 200 -17.93 26.39 -12.31
C VAL A 200 -16.56 26.37 -13.00
N MET A 201 -16.52 26.66 -14.31
CA MET A 201 -15.26 26.78 -15.05
C MET A 201 -14.38 27.93 -14.56
N GLU A 202 -14.95 29.10 -14.26
CA GLU A 202 -14.21 30.23 -13.67
C GLU A 202 -13.72 29.92 -12.24
N GLY A 203 -14.50 29.16 -11.46
CA GLY A 203 -14.14 28.73 -10.10
C GLY A 203 -12.95 27.77 -10.07
N GLU A 204 -12.88 26.83 -11.01
CA GLU A 204 -11.72 25.93 -11.15
C GLU A 204 -10.45 26.66 -11.60
N LEU A 205 -10.56 27.81 -12.25
CA LEU A 205 -9.44 28.68 -12.64
C LEU A 205 -8.97 29.62 -11.51
N GLY A 206 -9.74 29.75 -10.42
CA GLY A 206 -9.42 30.60 -9.26
C GLY A 206 -8.61 29.91 -8.15
N GLU A 207 -8.44 28.58 -8.22
CA GLU A 207 -7.66 27.77 -7.26
C GLU A 207 -6.34 27.23 -7.85
N ILE A 208 -5.75 27.94 -8.81
CA ILE A 208 -4.39 27.64 -9.35
C ILE A 208 -3.44 28.81 -9.13
#